data_AF-A0A2P4Y915-F1
#
_entry.id   AF-A0A2P4Y915-F1
#
_cell.length_a   1.000
_cell.length_b   1.000
_cell.length_c   1.000
_cell.angle_alpha   90.00
_cell.angle_beta   90.00
_cell.angle_gamma   90.00
#
_symmetry.space_group_name_H-M   'P 1'
#
loop_
_entity.id
_entity.type
_entity.pdbx_description
1 polymer ?
#
loop_
_entity_poly.entity_id
_entity_poly.type
_entity_poly.pdbx_seq_one_letter_code
_entity_poly.pdbx_strand_id
1 'polypeptide(L)' 'MKKKSSADTLGMGSKAVVRNISKAMLIQPMKPLIATDSFYSTVALSLKLLQMGLYHVGTTRTDRLG' A
#
# COMPACT_ATOMS: atom_id res chain seq x y z
N MET A 1 26.69 -8.62 11.04
CA MET A 1 25.49 -7.86 10.57
C MET A 1 24.57 -8.82 9.83
N LYS A 2 23.35 -9.09 10.33
CA LYS A 2 22.37 -9.93 9.61
C LYS A 2 21.91 -9.19 8.34
N LYS A 3 22.11 -9.78 7.15
CA LYS A 3 21.52 -9.31 5.89
C LYS A 3 20.00 -9.47 6.00
N LYS A 4 19.26 -8.35 6.06
CA LYS A 4 17.79 -8.38 5.91
C LYS A 4 17.48 -8.83 4.49
N SER A 5 16.60 -9.82 4.38
CA SER A 5 16.17 -10.32 3.08
C SER A 5 15.34 -9.25 2.37
N SER A 6 15.36 -9.22 1.04
CA SER A 6 14.53 -8.30 0.25
C SER A 6 13.03 -8.43 0.60
N ALA A 7 12.60 -9.62 1.03
CA ALA A 7 11.25 -9.90 1.50
C ALA A 7 10.85 -9.09 2.75
N ASP A 8 11.77 -8.87 3.69
CA ASP A 8 11.51 -8.05 4.89
C ASP A 8 11.28 -6.58 4.55
N THR A 9 11.84 -6.10 3.43
CA THR A 9 11.67 -4.73 2.94
C THR A 9 10.37 -4.53 2.17
N LEU A 10 9.88 -5.58 1.49
CA LEU A 10 8.67 -5.52 0.66
C LEU A 10 7.40 -5.17 1.47
N GLY A 11 7.32 -5.60 2.73
CA GLY A 11 6.17 -5.30 3.61
C GLY A 11 6.22 -3.91 4.28
N MET A 12 7.40 -3.31 4.39
CA MET A 12 7.56 -2.01 5.07
C MET A 12 6.98 -0.85 4.24
N GLY A 13 7.07 -0.92 2.91
CA GLY A 13 6.52 0.09 2.00
C GLY A 13 5.01 0.24 2.18
N SER A 14 4.27 -0.86 2.17
CA SER A 14 2.80 -0.87 2.34
C SER A 14 2.38 -0.27 3.69
N LYS A 15 3.12 -0.57 4.77
CA LYS A 15 2.84 -0.03 6.11
C LYS A 15 3.02 1.49 6.18
N ALA A 16 4.07 2.01 5.53
CA ALA A 16 4.29 3.45 5.45
C ALA A 16 3.17 4.14 4.64
N VAL A 17 2.74 3.53 3.53
CA VAL A 17 1.64 4.04 2.69
C VAL A 17 0.35 4.12 3.48
N VAL A 18 -0.06 3.06 4.18
CA VAL A 18 -1.26 3.05 5.02
C VAL A 18 -1.22 4.15 6.07
N ARG A 19 -0.08 4.31 6.77
CA ARG A 19 0.08 5.37 7.79
C ARG A 19 -0.06 6.77 7.20
N ASN A 20 0.52 7.01 6.04
CA ASN A 20 0.48 8.32 5.38
C ASN A 20 -0.93 8.63 4.89
N ILE A 21 -1.63 7.65 4.32
CA ILE A 21 -3.02 7.78 3.90
C ILE A 21 -3.92 8.06 5.10
N SER A 22 -3.83 7.30 6.19
CA SER A 22 -4.63 7.56 7.40
C SER A 22 -4.45 8.99 7.93
N LYS A 23 -3.23 9.53 7.89
CA LYS A 23 -2.98 10.93 8.29
C LYS A 23 -3.58 11.94 7.32
N ALA A 24 -3.41 11.73 6.01
CA ALA A 24 -3.90 12.65 4.99
C ALA A 24 -5.44 12.66 4.89
N MET A 25 -6.07 11.49 5.14
CA MET A 25 -7.52 11.29 5.02
C MET A 25 -8.30 11.80 6.24
N LEU A 26 -7.65 12.01 7.40
CA LEU A 26 -8.33 12.42 8.63
C LEU A 26 -9.13 13.73 8.47
N ILE A 27 -8.73 14.57 7.52
CA ILE A 27 -9.27 15.92 7.31
C ILE A 27 -10.19 15.97 6.07
N GLN A 28 -10.27 14.90 5.27
CA GLN A 28 -11.01 14.91 4.01
C GLN A 28 -12.39 14.24 4.14
N PRO A 29 -13.50 14.97 3.83
CA PRO A 29 -14.84 14.42 3.90
C PRO A 29 -15.17 13.45 2.76
N MET A 30 -14.44 13.51 1.65
CA MET A 30 -14.61 12.64 0.49
C MET A 30 -13.60 11.50 0.52
N LYS A 31 -14.04 10.27 0.20
CA LYS A 31 -13.18 9.09 0.07
C LYS A 31 -12.49 9.09 -1.31
N PRO A 32 -11.19 9.41 -1.43
CA PRO A 32 -10.53 9.46 -2.72
C PRO A 32 -10.12 8.07 -3.20
N LEU A 33 -9.97 7.97 -4.51
CA LEU A 33 -9.32 6.84 -5.15
C LEU A 33 -7.81 6.93 -4.92
N ILE A 34 -7.23 5.92 -4.29
CA ILE A 34 -5.79 5.81 -4.07
C ILE A 34 -5.17 5.17 -5.30
N ALA A 35 -4.35 5.93 -6.02
CA ALA A 35 -3.53 5.42 -7.13
C ALA A 35 -2.09 5.18 -6.64
N THR A 36 -1.56 3.97 -6.81
CA THR A 36 -0.16 3.67 -6.50
C THR A 36 0.59 3.12 -7.71
N ASP A 37 1.88 3.41 -7.77
CA ASP A 37 2.77 2.80 -8.75
C ASP A 37 3.07 1.33 -8.39
N SER A 38 3.76 0.63 -9.30
CA SER A 38 4.03 -0.80 -9.18
C SER A 38 4.94 -1.23 -8.03
N PHE A 39 5.74 -0.31 -7.49
CA PHE A 39 6.57 -0.54 -6.31
C PHE A 39 5.70 -0.72 -5.05
N TYR A 40 4.65 0.10 -4.90
CA TYR A 40 3.77 0.06 -3.73
C TYR A 40 2.52 -0.81 -3.91
N SER A 41 2.13 -1.08 -5.16
CA SER A 41 0.98 -1.93 -5.50
C SER A 41 1.17 -3.37 -5.03
N THR A 42 0.41 -3.76 -4.01
CA THR A 42 0.31 -5.14 -3.51
C THR A 42 -1.15 -5.53 -3.30
N VAL A 43 -1.43 -6.84 -3.34
CA VAL A 43 -2.75 -7.37 -2.97
C VAL A 43 -3.04 -7.05 -1.50
N ALA A 44 -2.06 -7.23 -0.61
CA ALA A 44 -2.18 -6.90 0.80
C ALA A 44 -2.54 -5.43 1.06
N LEU A 45 -1.91 -4.48 0.36
CA LEU A 45 -2.25 -3.05 0.45
C LEU A 45 -3.69 -2.80 -0.03
N SER A 46 -4.07 -3.39 -1.16
CA SER A 46 -5.40 -3.24 -1.74
C SER A 46 -6.50 -3.72 -0.79
N LEU A 47 -6.31 -4.90 -0.19
CA LEU A 47 -7.24 -5.44 0.82
C LEU A 47 -7.30 -4.55 2.06
N LYS A 48 -6.16 -4.01 2.51
CA LYS A 48 -6.13 -3.12 3.68
C LYS A 48 -6.85 -1.80 3.42
N LEU A 49 -6.66 -1.20 2.26
CA LEU A 49 -7.35 0.04 1.87
C LEU A 49 -8.85 -0.19 1.71
N LEU A 50 -9.26 -1.34 1.15
CA LEU A 50 -10.66 -1.73 1.07
C LEU A 50 -11.30 -1.87 2.47
N GLN A 51 -10.62 -2.50 3.43
CA GLN A 51 -11.08 -2.57 4.83
C GLN A 51 -11.22 -1.19 5.47
N MET A 52 -10.42 -0.21 5.03
CA MET A 52 -10.52 1.19 5.47
C MET A 52 -11.61 1.97 4.72
N GLY A 53 -12.34 1.33 3.80
CA GLY A 53 -13.37 1.95 2.98
C GLY A 53 -12.83 2.86 1.89
N LEU A 54 -11.58 2.66 1.47
CA LEU A 54 -10.91 3.41 0.41
C LEU A 54 -10.79 2.55 -0.86
N TYR A 55 -10.93 3.19 -2.02
CA TYR A 55 -10.74 2.53 -3.31
C TYR A 55 -9.27 2.59 -3.70
N HIS A 56 -8.75 1.53 -4.30
CA HIS A 56 -7.34 1.43 -4.71
C HIS A 56 -7.21 0.97 -6.15
N VAL A 57 -6.35 1.64 -6.91
CA VAL A 57 -5.91 1.24 -8.24
C VAL A 57 -4.38 1.31 -8.30
N GLY A 58 -3.77 0.34 -8.97
CA GLY A 58 -2.33 0.36 -9.15
C GLY A 58 -1.88 -0.70 -10.14
N THR A 59 -0.73 -0.45 -10.76
CA THR A 59 -0.12 -1.39 -11.71
C THR A 59 0.63 -2.46 -10.93
N THR A 60 0.38 -3.74 -11.15
CA THR A 60 1.11 -4.80 -10.44
C THR A 60 2.31 -5.28 -11.25
N ARG A 61 3.47 -5.47 -10.62
CA ARG A 61 4.61 -6.13 -11.28
C ARG A 61 4.34 -7.62 -11.42
N THR A 62 4.65 -8.19 -12.59
CA THR A 62 4.39 -9.59 -12.91
C THR A 62 5.26 -10.57 -12.13
N ASP A 63 6.41 -10.11 -11.60
CA ASP A 63 7.34 -10.91 -10.80
C ASP A 63 7.03 -10.90 -9.29
N ARG A 64 5.93 -10.25 -8.89
CA ARG A 64 5.52 -10.16 -7.48
C ARG A 64 4.69 -11.38 -7.11
N LEU A 65 5.19 -12.20 -6.19
CA LEU A 65 4.38 -13.19 -5.48
C LEU A 65 3.43 -12.41 -4.57
N GLY A 66 2.12 -12.50 -4.87
CA GLY A 66 1.05 -11.61 -4.39
C GLY A 66 1.03 -11.33 -2.90
#